data_AF-K5VXB6-F1
#
_entry.id   AF-K5VXB6-F1
#
_cell.length_a   1.000
_cell.length_b   1.000
_cell.length_c   1.000
_cell.angle_alpha   90.00
_cell.angle_beta   90.00
_cell.angle_gamma   90.00
#
_symmetry.space_group_name_H-M   'P 1'
#
loop_
_entity.id
_entity.type
_entity.pdbx_description
1 polymer ?
#
loop_
_entity_poly.entity_id
_entity_poly.type
_entity_poly.pdbx_seq_one_letter_code
_entity_poly.pdbx_strand_id
1 'polypeptide(L)'
;MLAQLITAGVVLPLYFALHICEVPPVPGTRKMYSATRVRMLFPAIALGFLLPSAFLFLFSAGDAASLDRKQIIAAAWQPFPVYVAAVYRLLCGSTSYMPTEASEDTSTQLRTFPHLRNVYMSSGLLSMLAHWAILVPSLLTTDAAYSFVHVFVPYPLHSYLGVTPSTLPSYRLSIRLLFQNDWLTTMVAAFIFFGYIRLDTQKLGNWMLHVAKWTVLGGPGAAMAWAAVDREEHINSVRLNRQFSVRYL
;
A
#
# COMPACT_ATOMS: atom_id res chain seq x y z
N MET A 1 21.74 -5.92 -4.20
CA MET A 1 20.90 -6.97 -3.58
C MET A 1 20.41 -6.63 -2.18
N LEU A 2 21.16 -5.89 -1.35
CA LEU A 2 20.72 -5.55 0.02
C LEU A 2 19.44 -4.69 0.09
N ALA A 3 19.19 -3.81 -0.89
CA ALA A 3 18.00 -2.95 -0.94
C ALA A 3 16.67 -3.70 -1.17
N GLN A 4 16.73 -4.99 -1.55
CA GLN A 4 15.57 -5.88 -1.64
C GLN A 4 15.25 -6.62 -0.32
N LEU A 5 15.97 -6.36 0.78
CA LEU A 5 15.72 -7.01 2.07
C LEU A 5 14.71 -6.27 2.96
N ILE A 6 14.33 -5.05 2.59
CA ILE A 6 13.37 -4.23 3.35
C ILE A 6 12.16 -3.96 2.45
N THR A 7 11.47 -5.03 2.10
CA THR A 7 10.25 -4.97 1.29
C THR A 7 9.02 -4.70 2.16
N ALA A 8 7.88 -4.42 1.53
CA ALA A 8 6.66 -4.03 2.23
C ALA A 8 6.20 -5.11 3.24
N GLY A 9 6.38 -6.38 2.90
CA GLY A 9 6.10 -7.56 3.69
C GLY A 9 7.00 -7.76 4.90
N VAL A 10 8.06 -6.97 5.08
CA VAL A 10 8.82 -6.90 6.35
C VAL A 10 8.45 -5.64 7.12
N VAL A 11 8.40 -4.49 6.42
CA VAL A 11 8.17 -3.18 7.06
C VAL A 11 6.75 -3.02 7.57
N LEU A 12 5.74 -3.39 6.78
CA LEU A 12 4.34 -3.19 7.14
C LEU A 12 3.89 -4.04 8.33
N PRO A 13 4.26 -5.35 8.45
CA PRO A 13 3.96 -6.09 9.66
C PRO A 13 4.56 -5.47 10.92
N LEU A 14 5.81 -5.01 10.87
CA LEU A 14 6.43 -4.33 12.01
C LEU A 14 5.72 -3.02 12.33
N TYR A 15 5.43 -2.21 11.31
CA TYR A 15 4.67 -0.97 11.47
C TYR A 15 3.29 -1.22 12.08
N PHE A 16 2.55 -2.21 11.58
CA PHE A 16 1.22 -2.56 12.09
C PHE A 16 1.28 -3.11 13.52
N ALA A 17 2.27 -3.94 13.85
CA ALA A 17 2.46 -4.45 15.20
C ALA A 17 2.77 -3.30 16.19
N LEU A 18 3.71 -2.42 15.85
CA LEU A 18 4.01 -1.23 16.65
C LEU A 18 2.78 -0.34 16.80
N HIS A 19 2.04 -0.10 15.71
CA HIS A 19 0.82 0.70 15.77
C HIS A 19 -0.26 0.06 16.66
N ILE A 20 -0.41 -1.27 16.66
CA ILE A 20 -1.34 -1.97 17.57
C ILE A 20 -0.93 -1.77 19.03
N CYS A 21 0.37 -1.83 19.32
CA CYS A 21 0.92 -1.66 20.66
C CYS A 21 0.84 -0.22 21.17
N GLU A 22 1.12 0.76 20.31
CA GLU A 22 1.31 2.16 20.71
C GLU A 22 0.05 3.03 20.55
N VAL A 23 -0.84 2.69 19.60
CA VAL A 23 -1.98 3.53 19.29
C VAL A 23 -3.24 2.95 19.91
N PRO A 24 -3.95 3.71 20.78
CA PRO A 24 -5.19 3.26 21.37
C PRO A 24 -6.19 2.80 20.30
N PRO A 25 -6.93 1.70 20.53
CA PRO A 25 -7.98 1.24 19.62
C PRO A 25 -9.12 2.26 19.55
N VAL A 26 -9.29 3.08 20.60
CA VAL A 26 -10.37 4.08 20.70
C VAL A 26 -10.20 5.21 19.66
N PRO A 27 -11.11 5.34 18.68
CA PRO A 27 -10.97 6.29 17.56
C PRO A 27 -10.94 7.77 17.97
N GLY A 28 -11.62 8.11 19.07
CA GLY A 28 -11.93 9.48 19.47
C GLY A 28 -10.80 10.25 20.15
N THR A 29 -9.68 9.59 20.50
CA THR A 29 -8.53 10.23 21.16
C THR A 29 -7.34 10.45 20.21
N ARG A 30 -7.46 10.03 18.94
CA ARG A 30 -6.37 10.13 17.97
C ARG A 30 -6.18 11.57 17.48
N LYS A 31 -4.99 12.13 17.69
CA LYS A 31 -4.59 13.41 17.09
C LYS A 31 -4.56 13.27 15.57
N MET A 32 -5.15 14.23 14.85
CA MET A 32 -5.24 14.19 13.39
C MET A 32 -4.06 14.91 12.74
N TYR A 33 -3.74 14.53 11.51
CA TYR A 33 -2.80 15.27 10.69
C TYR A 33 -3.44 16.59 10.24
N SER A 34 -2.64 17.65 10.15
CA SER A 34 -3.11 18.94 9.65
C SER A 34 -3.69 18.82 8.24
N ALA A 35 -4.70 19.62 7.93
CA ALA A 35 -5.32 19.63 6.60
C ALA A 35 -4.28 19.88 5.49
N THR A 36 -3.32 20.77 5.74
CA THR A 36 -2.20 21.05 4.83
C THR A 36 -1.37 19.79 4.56
N ARG A 37 -1.02 19.02 5.59
CA ARG A 37 -0.24 17.79 5.44
C ARG A 37 -0.94 16.76 4.58
N VAL A 38 -2.23 16.51 4.84
CA VAL A 38 -2.99 15.53 4.05
C VAL A 38 -3.14 15.98 2.59
N ARG A 39 -3.31 17.28 2.32
CA ARG A 39 -3.35 17.82 0.95
C ARG A 39 -2.05 17.61 0.19
N MET A 40 -0.90 17.66 0.86
CA MET A 40 0.41 17.46 0.24
C MET A 40 0.76 15.98 0.01
N LEU A 41 -0.01 15.05 0.56
CA LEU A 41 0.26 13.61 0.41
C LEU A 41 0.16 13.16 -1.05
N PHE A 42 -0.90 13.54 -1.76
CA PHE A 42 -1.08 13.15 -3.16
C PHE A 42 0.00 13.76 -4.08
N PRO A 43 0.29 15.08 -4.05
CA PRO A 43 1.39 15.64 -4.81
C PRO A 43 2.75 14.99 -4.49
N ALA A 44 3.01 14.66 -3.23
CA ALA A 44 4.25 13.96 -2.84
C ALA A 44 4.34 12.56 -3.42
N ILE A 45 3.23 11.79 -3.41
CA ILE A 45 3.16 10.47 -4.08
C ILE A 45 3.33 10.65 -5.60
N ALA A 46 2.69 11.66 -6.19
CA ALA A 46 2.78 11.90 -7.62
C ALA A 46 4.22 12.19 -8.07
N LEU A 47 4.91 13.10 -7.38
CA LEU A 47 6.27 13.52 -7.73
C LEU A 47 7.35 12.53 -7.26
N GLY A 48 7.18 11.91 -6.09
CA GLY A 48 8.16 11.00 -5.51
C GLY A 48 8.04 9.55 -5.98
N PHE A 49 6.89 9.16 -6.53
CA PHE A 49 6.64 7.79 -6.97
C PHE A 49 6.06 7.70 -8.38
N LEU A 50 4.90 8.30 -8.67
CA LEU A 50 4.22 8.08 -9.96
C LEU A 50 5.03 8.60 -11.14
N LEU A 51 5.54 9.83 -11.06
CA LEU A 51 6.32 10.46 -12.12
C LEU A 51 7.64 9.71 -12.37
N PRO A 52 8.46 9.38 -11.35
CA PRO A 52 9.62 8.52 -11.53
C PRO A 52 9.26 7.17 -12.15
N SER A 53 8.18 6.52 -11.67
CA SER A 53 7.73 5.23 -12.20
C SER A 53 7.37 5.31 -13.68
N ALA A 54 6.58 6.33 -14.07
CA ALA A 54 6.22 6.57 -15.46
C ALA A 54 7.47 6.79 -16.33
N PHE A 55 8.47 7.53 -15.81
CA PHE A 55 9.73 7.73 -16.51
C PHE A 55 10.49 6.40 -16.70
N LEU A 56 10.51 5.50 -15.71
CA LEU A 56 11.13 4.19 -15.94
C LEU A 56 10.44 3.42 -17.06
N PHE A 57 9.10 3.37 -17.05
CA PHE A 57 8.36 2.63 -18.05
C PHE A 57 8.53 3.23 -19.45
N LEU A 58 8.47 4.55 -19.58
CA LEU A 58 8.57 5.21 -20.89
C LEU A 58 9.99 5.18 -21.47
N PHE A 59 11.03 5.30 -20.63
CA PHE A 59 12.42 5.43 -21.09
C PHE A 59 13.21 4.11 -21.04
N SER A 60 12.73 3.09 -20.31
CA SER A 60 13.39 1.77 -20.21
C SER A 60 12.72 0.66 -21.02
N ALA A 61 11.51 0.89 -21.58
CA ALA A 61 10.75 -0.10 -22.33
C ALA A 61 11.20 -0.29 -23.79
N GLY A 62 12.18 0.48 -24.27
CA GLY A 62 12.78 0.20 -25.58
C GLY A 62 13.58 -1.10 -25.55
N ASP A 63 13.36 -1.99 -26.52
CA ASP A 63 14.18 -3.20 -26.72
C ASP A 63 15.67 -2.89 -26.92
N ALA A 64 15.99 -1.63 -27.25
CA ALA A 64 17.35 -1.10 -27.38
C ALA A 64 18.09 -0.84 -26.05
N ALA A 65 17.42 -0.91 -24.89
CA ALA A 65 18.09 -0.69 -23.61
C ALA A 65 18.79 -1.97 -23.12
N SER A 66 20.10 -1.89 -22.87
CA SER A 66 20.90 -2.99 -22.31
C SER A 66 20.37 -3.45 -20.96
N LEU A 67 20.62 -4.72 -20.61
CA LEU A 67 20.22 -5.30 -19.31
C LEU A 67 20.76 -4.47 -18.14
N ASP A 68 22.01 -4.03 -18.21
CA ASP A 68 22.65 -3.22 -17.16
C ASP A 68 21.93 -1.88 -16.98
N ARG A 69 21.54 -1.23 -18.09
CA ARG A 69 20.78 0.02 -18.04
C ARG A 69 19.43 -0.19 -17.35
N LYS A 70 18.72 -1.28 -17.66
CA LYS A 70 17.45 -1.64 -17.01
C LYS A 70 17.64 -1.87 -15.51
N GLN A 71 18.74 -2.52 -15.10
CA GLN A 71 19.06 -2.76 -13.69
C GLN A 71 19.43 -1.48 -12.94
N ILE A 72 20.21 -0.58 -13.54
CA ILE A 72 20.56 0.73 -12.94
C ILE A 72 19.31 1.58 -12.74
N ILE A 73 18.44 1.64 -13.75
CA ILE A 73 17.17 2.36 -13.69
C ILE A 73 16.28 1.80 -12.58
N ALA A 74 16.16 0.47 -12.49
CA ALA A 74 15.40 -0.17 -11.42
C ALA A 74 16.01 0.11 -10.03
N ALA A 75 17.34 0.06 -9.89
CA ALA A 75 18.03 0.35 -8.64
C ALA A 75 17.85 1.82 -8.20
N ALA A 76 17.91 2.77 -9.14
CA ALA A 76 17.65 4.18 -8.87
C ALA A 76 16.23 4.44 -8.38
N TRP A 77 15.27 3.58 -8.72
CA TRP A 77 13.89 3.73 -8.27
C TRP A 77 13.59 3.08 -6.93
N GLN A 78 14.36 2.08 -6.50
CA GLN A 78 14.14 1.37 -5.23
C GLN A 78 13.97 2.28 -4.00
N PRO A 79 14.73 3.38 -3.82
CA PRO A 79 14.53 4.29 -2.69
C PRO A 79 13.34 5.27 -2.86
N PHE A 80 12.32 4.95 -3.67
CA PHE A 80 11.12 5.77 -3.83
C PHE A 80 10.43 6.20 -2.52
N PRO A 81 10.41 5.41 -1.41
CA PRO A 81 9.80 5.89 -0.17
C PRO A 81 10.54 7.11 0.39
N VAL A 82 11.87 7.17 0.19
CA VAL A 82 12.70 8.32 0.58
C VAL A 82 12.40 9.53 -0.30
N TYR A 83 12.19 9.32 -1.61
CA TYR A 83 11.81 10.39 -2.53
C TYR A 83 10.44 10.98 -2.17
N VAL A 84 9.44 10.14 -1.93
CA VAL A 84 8.11 10.57 -1.49
C VAL A 84 8.21 11.32 -0.16
N ALA A 85 8.97 10.81 0.82
CA ALA A 85 9.16 11.49 2.11
C ALA A 85 9.87 12.84 1.96
N ALA A 86 10.90 12.93 1.12
CA ALA A 86 11.62 14.18 0.86
C ALA A 86 10.72 15.21 0.19
N VAL A 87 10.01 14.84 -0.89
CA VAL A 87 9.06 15.73 -1.57
C VAL A 87 7.94 16.16 -0.61
N TYR A 88 7.39 15.22 0.17
CA TYR A 88 6.35 15.52 1.14
C TYR A 88 6.80 16.59 2.15
N ARG A 89 8.04 16.48 2.67
CA ARG A 89 8.61 17.47 3.59
C ARG A 89 8.79 18.83 2.95
N LEU A 90 9.32 18.85 1.72
CA LEU A 90 9.49 20.08 0.95
C LEU A 90 8.14 20.78 0.74
N LEU A 91 7.11 20.04 0.33
CA LEU A 91 5.76 20.57 0.11
C LEU A 91 5.08 21.02 1.41
N CYS A 92 5.36 20.34 2.52
CA CYS A 92 4.86 20.74 3.83
C CYS A 92 5.66 21.88 4.48
N GLY A 93 6.76 22.33 3.87
CA GLY A 93 7.66 23.36 4.44
C GLY A 93 8.28 22.96 5.78
N SER A 94 8.41 21.64 6.05
CA SER A 94 8.87 21.15 7.34
C SER A 94 10.35 20.76 7.30
N THR A 95 11.15 21.35 8.19
CA THR A 95 12.56 20.97 8.42
C THR A 95 12.72 19.89 9.48
N SER A 96 11.64 19.52 10.19
CA SER A 96 11.66 18.54 11.28
C SER A 96 11.45 17.12 10.75
N TYR A 97 12.24 16.18 11.27
CA TYR A 97 12.05 14.74 11.02
C TYR A 97 10.83 14.18 11.77
N MET A 98 10.41 14.87 12.84
CA MET A 98 9.24 14.53 13.64
C MET A 98 8.02 15.31 13.12
N PRO A 99 6.85 14.66 12.97
CA PRO A 99 5.62 15.37 12.66
C PRO A 99 5.34 16.38 13.77
N THR A 100 5.54 17.67 13.52
CA THR A 100 5.09 18.73 14.44
C THR A 100 3.57 18.61 14.54
N GLU A 101 3.04 18.22 15.68
CA GLU A 101 1.61 18.10 15.89
C GLU A 101 0.98 19.49 15.75
N ALA A 102 0.03 19.65 14.84
CA ALA A 102 -0.77 20.86 14.80
C ALA A 102 -2.01 20.61 15.66
N SER A 103 -2.21 21.44 16.68
CA SER A 103 -3.48 21.56 17.39
C SER A 103 -4.50 22.21 16.45
N GLU A 104 -5.05 21.44 15.51
CA GLU A 104 -6.16 21.91 14.68
C GLU A 104 -7.49 21.59 15.36
N ASP A 105 -8.43 22.56 15.32
CA ASP A 105 -9.80 22.37 15.80
C ASP A 105 -10.49 21.17 15.14
N THR A 106 -11.38 20.51 15.89
CA THR A 106 -12.19 19.37 15.46
C THR A 106 -12.92 19.62 14.13
N SER A 107 -13.34 20.85 13.85
CA SER A 107 -14.00 21.23 12.59
C SER A 107 -13.06 21.18 11.37
N THR A 108 -11.81 21.60 11.53
CA THR A 108 -10.77 21.51 10.49
C THR A 108 -10.36 20.06 10.25
N GLN A 109 -10.31 19.27 11.33
CA GLN A 109 -10.04 17.84 11.28
C GLN A 109 -11.08 17.05 10.46
N LEU A 110 -12.38 17.33 10.64
CA LEU A 110 -13.45 16.69 9.85
C LEU A 110 -13.34 17.01 8.35
N ARG A 111 -12.82 18.20 7.99
CA ARG A 111 -12.62 18.61 6.59
C ARG A 111 -11.44 17.91 5.91
N THR A 112 -10.60 17.22 6.66
CA THR A 112 -9.44 16.48 6.15
C THR A 112 -9.83 15.12 5.56
N PHE A 113 -10.90 14.52 6.06
CA PHE A 113 -11.34 13.17 5.68
C PHE A 113 -11.56 12.99 4.16
N PRO A 114 -12.24 13.90 3.42
CA PRO A 114 -12.42 13.75 1.97
C PRO A 114 -11.09 13.66 1.20
N HIS A 115 -10.07 14.40 1.62
CA HIS A 115 -8.75 14.36 0.98
C HIS A 115 -8.06 13.01 1.21
N LEU A 116 -8.10 12.50 2.44
CA LEU A 116 -7.52 11.21 2.77
C LEU A 116 -8.24 10.06 2.06
N ARG A 117 -9.58 10.12 1.99
CA ARG A 117 -10.40 9.20 1.21
C ARG A 117 -9.99 9.20 -0.26
N ASN A 118 -9.78 10.37 -0.87
CA ASN A 118 -9.35 10.46 -2.26
C ASN A 118 -7.97 9.83 -2.47
N VAL A 119 -7.03 10.01 -1.54
CA VAL A 119 -5.72 9.35 -1.61
C VAL A 119 -5.88 7.83 -1.59
N TYR A 120 -6.62 7.29 -0.62
CA TYR A 120 -6.83 5.84 -0.55
C TYR A 120 -7.57 5.29 -1.77
N MET A 121 -8.63 5.95 -2.23
CA MET A 121 -9.36 5.51 -3.42
C MET A 121 -8.49 5.55 -4.67
N SER A 122 -7.62 6.57 -4.82
CA SER A 122 -6.66 6.64 -5.92
C SER A 122 -5.63 5.51 -5.86
N SER A 123 -5.09 5.23 -4.67
CA SER A 123 -4.17 4.10 -4.44
C SER A 123 -4.84 2.75 -4.70
N GLY A 124 -6.11 2.60 -4.32
CA GLY A 124 -6.90 1.41 -4.58
C GLY A 124 -7.18 1.20 -6.06
N LEU A 125 -7.55 2.26 -6.78
CA LEU A 125 -7.73 2.23 -8.24
C LEU A 125 -6.43 1.85 -8.95
N LEU A 126 -5.30 2.47 -8.58
CA LEU A 126 -4.01 2.13 -9.16
C LEU A 126 -3.62 0.66 -8.89
N SER A 127 -3.85 0.19 -7.66
CA SER A 127 -3.60 -1.21 -7.29
C SER A 127 -4.48 -2.18 -8.08
N MET A 128 -5.75 -1.82 -8.29
CA MET A 128 -6.68 -2.59 -9.12
C MET A 128 -6.21 -2.67 -10.57
N LEU A 129 -5.84 -1.54 -11.17
CA LEU A 129 -5.33 -1.51 -12.53
C LEU A 129 -4.06 -2.36 -12.68
N ALA A 130 -3.12 -2.25 -11.73
CA ALA A 130 -1.91 -3.06 -11.71
C ALA A 130 -2.22 -4.56 -11.53
N HIS A 131 -3.18 -4.90 -10.65
CA HIS A 131 -3.61 -6.28 -10.45
C HIS A 131 -4.17 -6.89 -11.74
N TRP A 132 -5.09 -6.21 -12.41
CA TRP A 132 -5.68 -6.68 -13.67
C TRP A 132 -4.67 -6.75 -14.81
N ALA A 133 -3.74 -5.79 -14.88
CA ALA A 133 -2.67 -5.77 -15.87
C ALA A 133 -1.72 -6.98 -15.76
N ILE A 134 -1.62 -7.60 -14.58
CA ILE A 134 -0.81 -8.82 -14.36
C ILE A 134 -1.69 -10.07 -14.46
N LEU A 135 -2.88 -10.03 -13.85
CA LEU A 135 -3.79 -11.17 -13.76
C LEU A 135 -4.25 -11.65 -15.14
N VAL A 136 -4.74 -10.75 -16.00
CA VAL A 136 -5.30 -11.13 -17.30
C VAL A 136 -4.25 -11.79 -18.21
N PRO A 137 -3.05 -11.22 -18.42
CA PRO A 137 -2.02 -11.90 -19.18
C PRO A 137 -1.60 -13.24 -18.56
N SER A 138 -1.55 -13.34 -17.23
CA SER A 138 -1.18 -14.59 -16.56
C SER A 138 -2.18 -15.73 -16.75
N LEU A 139 -3.46 -15.39 -16.99
CA LEU A 139 -4.53 -16.35 -17.27
C LEU A 139 -4.60 -16.74 -18.75
N LEU A 140 -4.20 -15.83 -19.65
CA LEU A 140 -4.31 -16.02 -21.09
C LEU A 140 -3.02 -16.50 -21.76
N THR A 141 -1.88 -16.41 -21.08
CA THR A 141 -0.58 -16.82 -21.62
C THR A 141 -0.48 -18.34 -21.80
N THR A 142 0.15 -18.76 -22.89
CA THR A 142 0.53 -20.15 -23.14
C THR A 142 1.90 -20.51 -22.54
N ASP A 143 2.69 -19.51 -22.16
CA ASP A 143 4.01 -19.73 -21.55
C ASP A 143 3.86 -20.02 -20.05
N ALA A 144 4.26 -21.23 -19.66
CA ALA A 144 4.23 -21.68 -18.27
C ALA A 144 4.97 -20.72 -17.32
N ALA A 145 6.02 -20.05 -17.78
CA ALA A 145 6.81 -19.12 -16.97
C ALA A 145 6.03 -17.86 -16.53
N TYR A 146 4.94 -17.52 -17.24
CA TYR A 146 4.09 -16.36 -16.93
C TYR A 146 2.67 -16.77 -16.48
N SER A 147 2.41 -18.07 -16.35
CA SER A 147 1.12 -18.61 -15.91
C SER A 147 0.69 -18.08 -14.54
N PHE A 148 -0.62 -18.00 -14.30
CA PHE A 148 -1.21 -17.59 -13.03
C PHE A 148 -0.56 -18.29 -11.83
N VAL A 149 -0.37 -19.61 -11.93
CA VAL A 149 0.24 -20.44 -10.89
C VAL A 149 1.63 -19.90 -10.55
N HIS A 150 2.48 -19.67 -11.55
CA HIS A 150 3.83 -19.18 -11.35
C HIS A 150 3.93 -17.72 -10.87
N VAL A 151 2.90 -16.90 -11.11
CA VAL A 151 2.89 -15.49 -10.68
C VAL A 151 2.33 -15.34 -9.28
N PHE A 152 1.21 -16.00 -8.96
CA PHE A 152 0.42 -15.75 -7.75
C PHE A 152 0.49 -16.85 -6.69
N VAL A 153 0.84 -18.09 -7.03
CA VAL A 153 0.86 -19.19 -6.06
C VAL A 153 2.26 -19.28 -5.44
N PRO A 154 2.41 -19.18 -4.10
CA PRO A 154 3.70 -19.30 -3.44
C PRO A 154 4.37 -20.66 -3.65
N TYR A 155 5.70 -20.65 -3.68
CA TYR A 155 6.55 -21.82 -3.94
C TYR A 155 6.25 -23.12 -3.17
N PRO A 156 5.93 -23.15 -1.86
CA PRO A 156 5.64 -24.44 -1.23
C PRO A 156 4.34 -25.09 -1.74
N LEU A 157 3.47 -24.34 -2.43
CA LEU A 157 2.17 -24.80 -2.93
C LEU A 157 2.20 -25.24 -4.40
N HIS A 158 3.35 -25.12 -5.08
CA HIS A 158 3.51 -25.61 -6.46
C HIS A 158 4.96 -26.09 -6.71
N SER A 159 5.13 -27.21 -7.42
CA SER A 159 6.45 -27.58 -7.95
C SER A 159 6.80 -26.66 -9.12
N TYR A 160 8.02 -26.10 -9.19
CA TYR A 160 8.51 -25.43 -10.41
C TYR A 160 8.50 -26.46 -11.55
N LEU A 161 7.45 -26.46 -12.35
CA LEU A 161 7.33 -27.32 -13.53
C LEU A 161 8.40 -26.89 -14.54
N GLY A 162 9.41 -27.73 -14.75
CA GLY A 162 10.23 -27.73 -15.96
C GLY A 162 11.30 -26.65 -16.10
N VAL A 163 11.53 -25.78 -15.11
CA VAL A 163 12.69 -24.88 -15.15
C VAL A 163 13.92 -25.64 -14.66
N THR A 164 14.62 -26.31 -15.57
CA THR A 164 15.98 -26.78 -15.28
C THR A 164 16.86 -25.56 -14.91
N PRO A 165 17.62 -25.59 -13.80
CA PRO A 165 18.46 -24.47 -13.35
C PRO A 165 19.46 -23.93 -14.38
N SER A 166 19.67 -24.65 -15.47
CA SER A 166 20.59 -24.32 -16.57
C SER A 166 20.08 -23.23 -17.52
N THR A 167 18.78 -22.93 -17.58
CA THR A 167 18.22 -22.02 -18.61
C THR A 167 17.72 -20.67 -18.09
N LEU A 168 17.49 -20.53 -16.78
CA LEU A 168 17.05 -19.28 -16.17
C LEU A 168 18.07 -18.79 -15.13
N PRO A 169 18.57 -17.55 -15.24
CA PRO A 169 19.48 -17.00 -14.23
C PRO A 169 18.85 -17.04 -12.83
N SER A 170 19.59 -17.55 -11.86
CA SER A 170 19.13 -17.80 -10.47
C SER A 170 18.48 -16.57 -9.81
N TYR A 171 18.90 -15.35 -10.19
CA TYR A 171 18.34 -14.11 -9.67
C TYR A 171 16.86 -13.90 -10.02
N ARG A 172 16.37 -14.41 -11.16
CA ARG A 172 14.96 -14.25 -11.58
C ARG A 172 14.03 -15.06 -10.69
N LEU A 173 14.48 -16.25 -10.28
CA LEU A 173 13.77 -17.10 -9.33
C LEU A 173 13.65 -16.41 -7.97
N SER A 174 14.78 -15.92 -7.44
CA SER A 174 14.84 -15.25 -6.14
C SER A 174 13.97 -13.99 -6.08
N ILE A 175 13.95 -13.17 -7.13
CA ILE A 175 13.11 -11.96 -7.20
C ILE A 175 11.63 -12.32 -7.22
N ARG A 176 11.24 -13.37 -7.95
CA ARG A 176 9.85 -13.82 -8.00
C ARG A 176 9.38 -14.35 -6.64
N LEU A 177 10.20 -15.19 -6.00
CA LEU A 177 9.92 -15.69 -4.65
C LEU A 177 9.81 -14.55 -3.63
N LEU A 178 10.68 -13.54 -3.76
CA LEU A 178 10.61 -12.34 -2.92
C LEU A 178 9.25 -11.65 -3.09
N PHE A 179 8.82 -11.35 -4.33
CA PHE A 179 7.54 -10.66 -4.54
C PHE A 179 6.32 -11.46 -4.09
N GLN A 180 6.31 -12.79 -4.31
CA GLN A 180 5.22 -13.65 -3.84
C GLN A 180 5.08 -13.62 -2.31
N ASN A 181 6.20 -13.79 -1.60
CA ASN A 181 6.21 -13.76 -0.14
C ASN A 181 5.95 -12.34 0.41
N ASP A 182 6.49 -11.32 -0.25
CA ASP A 182 6.33 -9.92 0.13
C ASP A 182 4.87 -9.48 0.12
N TRP A 183 4.20 -9.82 -0.98
CA TRP A 183 2.79 -9.54 -1.15
C TRP A 183 1.93 -10.30 -0.13
N LEU A 184 2.15 -11.61 0.03
CA LEU A 184 1.37 -12.44 0.95
C LEU A 184 1.53 -11.94 2.41
N THR A 185 2.75 -11.66 2.82
CA THR A 185 3.04 -11.20 4.19
C THR A 185 2.43 -9.83 4.44
N THR A 186 2.50 -8.92 3.45
CA THR A 186 1.84 -7.62 3.50
C THR A 186 0.33 -7.76 3.69
N MET A 187 -0.29 -8.68 2.94
CA MET A 187 -1.73 -8.93 3.02
C MET A 187 -2.14 -9.47 4.38
N VAL A 188 -1.48 -10.52 4.86
CA VAL A 188 -1.77 -11.12 6.16
C VAL A 188 -1.66 -10.08 7.27
N ALA A 189 -0.59 -9.29 7.27
CA ALA A 189 -0.40 -8.25 8.27
C ALA A 189 -1.46 -7.16 8.20
N ALA A 190 -1.85 -6.73 7.00
CA ALA A 190 -2.92 -5.74 6.81
C ALA A 190 -4.28 -6.29 7.28
N PHE A 191 -4.60 -7.55 6.96
CA PHE A 191 -5.82 -8.21 7.44
C PHE A 191 -5.89 -8.26 8.96
N ILE A 192 -4.78 -8.66 9.61
CA ILE A 192 -4.69 -8.68 11.08
C ILE A 192 -4.89 -7.26 11.63
N PHE A 193 -4.22 -6.26 11.06
CA PHE A 193 -4.28 -4.88 11.51
C PHE A 193 -5.70 -4.29 11.42
N PHE A 194 -6.31 -4.33 10.23
CA PHE A 194 -7.64 -3.76 10.04
C PHE A 194 -8.72 -4.60 10.74
N GLY A 195 -8.53 -5.92 10.84
CA GLY A 195 -9.40 -6.81 11.60
C GLY A 195 -9.37 -6.51 13.10
N TYR A 196 -8.17 -6.28 13.68
CA TYR A 196 -8.00 -5.91 15.09
C TYR A 196 -8.76 -4.62 15.43
N ILE A 197 -8.68 -3.60 14.56
CA ILE A 197 -9.41 -2.33 14.74
C ILE A 197 -10.93 -2.54 14.71
N ARG A 198 -11.42 -3.60 14.05
CA ARG A 198 -12.85 -3.89 13.89
C ARG A 198 -13.44 -4.79 14.97
N LEU A 199 -12.63 -5.37 15.86
CA LEU A 199 -13.08 -6.26 16.93
C LEU A 199 -14.16 -5.63 17.83
N ASP A 200 -14.13 -4.30 18.01
CA ASP A 200 -15.08 -3.56 18.85
C ASP A 200 -16.48 -3.39 18.22
N THR A 201 -16.64 -3.64 16.91
CA THR A 201 -17.84 -3.19 16.16
C THR A 201 -18.94 -4.23 15.94
N GLN A 202 -18.89 -5.43 16.55
CA GLN A 202 -19.84 -6.56 16.39
C GLN A 202 -20.23 -6.95 14.93
N LYS A 203 -19.57 -6.39 13.90
CA LYS A 203 -19.90 -6.57 12.47
C LYS A 203 -18.75 -7.18 11.66
N LEU A 204 -17.89 -7.96 12.31
CA LEU A 204 -16.67 -8.51 11.69
C LEU A 204 -16.98 -9.35 10.44
N GLY A 205 -18.02 -10.19 10.47
CA GLY A 205 -18.38 -11.05 9.33
C GLY A 205 -18.71 -10.27 8.05
N ASN A 206 -19.54 -9.22 8.17
CA ASN A 206 -19.87 -8.35 7.03
C ASN A 206 -18.64 -7.60 6.53
N TRP A 207 -17.75 -7.17 7.42
CA TRP A 207 -16.50 -6.53 7.03
C TRP A 207 -15.60 -7.50 6.26
N MET A 208 -15.42 -8.73 6.74
CA MET A 208 -14.63 -9.77 6.04
C MET A 208 -15.19 -10.06 4.65
N LEU A 209 -16.51 -10.11 4.48
CA LEU A 209 -17.15 -10.30 3.17
C LEU A 209 -16.80 -9.16 2.21
N HIS A 210 -16.79 -7.91 2.68
CA HIS A 210 -16.38 -6.77 1.85
C HIS A 210 -14.90 -6.82 1.48
N VAL A 211 -14.01 -7.19 2.41
CA VAL A 211 -12.58 -7.35 2.08
C VAL A 211 -12.40 -8.45 1.04
N ALA A 212 -13.09 -9.59 1.19
CA ALA A 212 -13.05 -10.68 0.22
C ALA A 212 -13.55 -10.22 -1.16
N LYS A 213 -14.69 -9.52 -1.22
CA LYS A 213 -15.24 -8.93 -2.44
C LYS A 213 -14.22 -8.01 -3.13
N TRP A 214 -13.62 -7.07 -2.40
CA TRP A 214 -12.64 -6.16 -2.99
C TRP A 214 -11.35 -6.85 -3.39
N THR A 215 -10.95 -7.91 -2.67
CA THR A 215 -9.79 -8.72 -3.04
C THR A 215 -10.02 -9.44 -4.36
N VAL A 216 -11.22 -9.96 -4.60
CA VAL A 216 -11.58 -10.61 -5.87
C VAL A 216 -11.73 -9.61 -7.01
N LEU A 217 -12.37 -8.46 -6.77
CA LEU A 217 -12.68 -7.48 -7.81
C LEU A 217 -11.48 -6.60 -8.20
N GLY A 218 -10.71 -6.16 -7.21
CA GLY A 218 -9.63 -5.19 -7.42
C GLY A 218 -8.27 -5.68 -6.94
N GLY A 219 -8.21 -6.94 -6.52
CA GLY A 219 -7.00 -7.47 -5.93
C GLY A 219 -6.78 -7.02 -4.48
N PRO A 220 -5.76 -7.63 -3.85
CA PRO A 220 -5.28 -7.36 -2.50
C PRO A 220 -5.10 -5.87 -2.14
N GLY A 221 -4.41 -5.11 -2.99
CA GLY A 221 -4.11 -3.70 -2.72
C GLY A 221 -5.36 -2.82 -2.71
N ALA A 222 -6.34 -3.11 -3.57
CA ALA A 222 -7.62 -2.41 -3.55
C ALA A 222 -8.42 -2.72 -2.28
N ALA A 223 -8.38 -3.97 -1.82
CA ALA A 223 -9.02 -4.37 -0.57
C ALA A 223 -8.41 -3.67 0.66
N MET A 224 -7.07 -3.53 0.70
CA MET A 224 -6.38 -2.77 1.74
C MET A 224 -6.72 -1.28 1.71
N ALA A 225 -6.77 -0.68 0.52
CA ALA A 225 -7.17 0.72 0.35
C ALA A 225 -8.61 0.95 0.82
N TRP A 226 -9.53 0.05 0.47
CA TRP A 226 -10.90 0.09 0.97
C TRP A 226 -10.95 -0.05 2.50
N ALA A 227 -10.21 -1.00 3.08
CA ALA A 227 -10.15 -1.19 4.53
C ALA A 227 -9.62 0.04 5.27
N ALA A 228 -8.66 0.77 4.66
CA ALA A 228 -8.19 2.04 5.18
C ALA A 228 -9.27 3.14 5.13
N VAL A 229 -10.02 3.25 4.03
CA VAL A 229 -11.17 4.17 3.93
C VAL A 229 -12.22 3.85 4.99
N ASP A 230 -12.60 2.58 5.09
CA ASP A 230 -13.60 2.09 6.04
C ASP A 230 -13.18 2.37 7.50
N ARG A 231 -11.89 2.18 7.83
CA ARG A 231 -11.32 2.60 9.13
C ARG A 231 -11.46 4.10 9.37
N GLU A 232 -11.10 4.94 8.41
CA GLU A 232 -11.21 6.41 8.57
C GLU A 232 -12.67 6.88 8.65
N GLU A 233 -13.59 6.27 7.91
CA GLU A 233 -15.03 6.55 8.00
C GLU A 233 -15.55 6.23 9.40
N HIS A 234 -15.13 5.09 9.97
CA HIS A 234 -15.48 4.74 11.35
C HIS A 234 -14.96 5.78 12.34
N ILE A 235 -13.67 6.18 12.24
CA ILE A 235 -13.08 7.21 13.09
C ILE A 235 -13.85 8.53 12.98
N ASN A 236 -14.21 8.93 11.76
CA ASN A 236 -14.94 10.16 11.48
C ASN A 236 -16.35 10.14 12.09
N SER A 237 -17.07 9.01 11.98
CA SER A 237 -18.42 8.84 12.54
C SER A 237 -18.47 8.96 14.07
N VAL A 238 -17.52 8.34 14.77
CA VAL A 238 -17.42 8.39 16.24
C VAL A 238 -17.19 9.83 16.72
N ARG A 239 -16.41 10.62 15.96
CA ARG A 239 -16.13 12.03 16.29
C ARG A 239 -17.32 12.94 16.08
N LEU A 240 -18.04 12.77 14.97
CA LEU A 240 -19.27 13.51 14.70
C LEU A 240 -20.26 13.32 15.86
N ASN A 241 -20.46 12.07 16.29
CA ASN A 241 -21.34 11.76 17.42
C ASN A 241 -20.90 12.48 18.71
N ARG A 242 -19.60 12.48 19.04
CA ARG A 242 -19.07 13.22 20.21
C ARG A 242 -19.28 14.73 20.09
N GLN A 243 -19.06 15.32 18.93
CA GLN A 243 -19.24 16.75 18.72
C GLN A 243 -20.70 17.18 18.90
N PHE A 244 -21.66 16.36 18.46
CA PHE A 244 -23.07 16.60 18.73
C PHE A 244 -23.38 16.48 20.22
N SER A 245 -22.90 15.43 20.91
CA SER A 245 -23.14 15.26 22.36
C SER A 245 -22.65 16.43 23.21
N VAL A 246 -21.52 17.06 22.88
CA VAL A 246 -20.98 18.22 23.62
C VAL A 246 -21.77 19.51 23.37
N ARG A 247 -22.47 19.64 22.23
CA ARG A 247 -23.25 20.85 21.91
C ARG A 247 -24.62 20.92 22.59
N TYR A 248 -25.08 19.82 23.19
CA TYR A 248 -26.40 19.72 23.85
C TYR A 248 -26.30 19.65 25.38
N LEU A 249 -25.11 19.91 25.94
CA LEU A 249 -24.84 20.08 27.37
C LEU A 249 -24.47 21.54 27.63
#